data_AF-A0A850BPR6-F1
#
_entry.id   AF-A0A850BPR6-F1
#
_cell.length_a   1.000
_cell.length_b   1.000
_cell.length_c   1.000
_cell.angle_alpha   90.00
_cell.angle_beta   90.00
_cell.angle_gamma   90.00
#
_symmetry.space_group_name_H-M   'P 1'
#
loop_
_entity.id
_entity.type
_entity.pdbx_description
1 polymer ?
#
loop_
_entity_poly.entity_id
_entity_poly.type
_entity_poly.pdbx_seq_one_letter_code
_entity_poly.pdbx_strand_id
1 'polypeptide(L)'
;MAQDDPVHRLEILAASAGKPDRSLLDALLEGTSDAELVKIGRTIRTERILVDTARIYATAWSWWKDASKDERAMLRGASQELLVLAIHQALELERMRALREGAAAAEETSRAALEKEAELAVATGLALRDQAYDAMRDAAGQDVKHRTEVAMAVGTAENEEALALGLESLARVLDDWLQPKKGESALGVRLTLANLDKDYANALSAAALRVRTTAAKVGSIAPNSKVTQGDLDRADGINVLLLGQLIRAFDGAHNIHPAVPRLVPISARRLFNRRKRIEGEPESEISPGPITGGES
;
A
#
# COMPACT_ATOMS: atom_id res chain seq x y z
N MET A 1 -16.63 8.90 23.57
CA MET A 1 -17.02 7.61 22.98
C MET A 1 -15.93 7.22 22.02
N ALA A 2 -15.10 6.23 22.39
CA ALA A 2 -14.01 5.77 21.54
C ALA A 2 -14.60 5.19 20.25
N GLN A 3 -14.06 5.59 19.10
CA GLN A 3 -14.28 4.85 17.85
C GLN A 3 -13.70 3.46 18.08
N ASP A 4 -14.56 2.46 18.28
CA ASP A 4 -14.14 1.06 18.32
C ASP A 4 -13.49 0.71 16.97
N ASP A 5 -12.18 0.59 17.00
CA ASP A 5 -11.36 0.11 15.90
C ASP A 5 -11.87 -1.28 15.46
N PRO A 6 -12.26 -1.47 14.19
CA PRO A 6 -12.69 -2.77 13.65
C PRO A 6 -11.73 -3.92 14.01
N VAL A 7 -10.42 -3.62 14.12
CA VAL A 7 -9.36 -4.57 14.45
C VAL A 7 -9.60 -5.25 15.79
N HIS A 8 -9.93 -4.46 16.82
CA HIS A 8 -10.16 -5.00 18.14
C HIS A 8 -11.49 -5.76 18.20
N ARG A 9 -12.46 -5.40 17.35
CA ARG A 9 -13.79 -6.00 17.33
C ARG A 9 -13.79 -7.43 16.78
N LEU A 10 -13.09 -7.70 15.68
CA LEU A 10 -13.01 -9.06 15.11
C LEU A 10 -12.14 -9.98 15.97
N GLU A 11 -11.08 -9.47 16.60
CA GLU A 11 -10.25 -10.25 17.52
C GLU A 11 -11.02 -10.67 18.78
N ILE A 12 -11.75 -9.75 19.40
CA ILE A 12 -12.63 -10.05 20.56
C ILE A 12 -13.70 -11.08 20.15
N LEU A 13 -14.28 -10.91 18.97
CA LEU A 13 -15.32 -11.82 18.47
C LEU A 13 -14.75 -13.22 18.20
N ALA A 14 -13.60 -13.33 17.55
CA ALA A 14 -12.90 -14.59 17.29
C ALA A 14 -12.51 -15.30 18.59
N ALA A 15 -12.03 -14.56 19.59
CA ALA A 15 -11.72 -15.09 20.91
C ALA A 15 -12.97 -15.67 21.61
N SER A 16 -14.12 -15.00 21.50
CA SER A 16 -15.39 -15.54 22.02
C SER A 16 -15.92 -16.75 21.22
N ALA A 17 -15.62 -16.83 19.93
CA ALA A 17 -16.16 -17.85 19.03
C ALA A 17 -15.42 -19.20 19.16
N GLY A 18 -14.16 -19.18 19.59
CA GLY A 18 -13.29 -20.35 19.64
C GLY A 18 -12.51 -20.54 18.34
N LYS A 19 -11.91 -21.71 18.14
CA LYS A 19 -11.07 -21.99 16.95
C LYS A 19 -11.88 -22.72 15.86
N PRO A 20 -11.75 -22.32 14.59
CA PRO A 20 -12.38 -23.05 13.49
C PRO A 20 -11.61 -24.33 13.20
N ASP A 21 -12.33 -25.37 12.79
CA ASP A 21 -11.72 -26.50 12.09
C ASP A 21 -11.35 -26.06 10.67
N ARG A 22 -10.06 -26.18 10.32
CA ARG A 22 -9.54 -25.74 9.03
C ARG A 22 -10.08 -26.57 7.87
N SER A 23 -10.40 -27.85 8.11
CA SER A 23 -10.95 -28.73 7.07
C SER A 23 -12.31 -28.28 6.55
N LEU A 24 -13.05 -27.49 7.34
CA LEU A 24 -14.34 -26.92 6.93
C LEU A 24 -14.20 -25.88 5.83
N LEU A 25 -13.10 -25.12 5.81
CA LEU A 25 -12.85 -24.18 4.73
C LEU A 25 -12.58 -24.92 3.42
N ASP A 26 -11.75 -25.96 3.47
CA ASP A 26 -11.40 -26.77 2.30
C ASP A 26 -12.66 -27.44 1.72
N ALA A 27 -13.51 -28.01 2.59
CA ALA A 27 -14.78 -28.59 2.19
C ALA A 27 -15.75 -27.55 1.60
N LEU A 28 -15.79 -26.33 2.15
CA LEU A 28 -16.66 -25.26 1.66
C LEU A 28 -16.19 -24.68 0.32
N LEU A 29 -14.88 -24.71 0.06
CA LEU A 29 -14.27 -24.23 -1.18
C LEU A 29 -14.12 -25.33 -2.23
N GLU A 30 -14.51 -26.57 -1.94
CA GLU A 30 -14.46 -27.67 -2.90
C GLU A 30 -15.20 -27.28 -4.19
N GLY A 31 -14.52 -27.39 -5.33
CA GLY A 31 -15.05 -27.01 -6.64
C GLY A 31 -15.00 -25.51 -6.96
N THR A 32 -14.48 -24.65 -6.07
CA THR A 32 -14.23 -23.22 -6.32
C THR A 32 -12.73 -22.98 -6.49
N SER A 33 -12.32 -22.47 -7.65
CA SER A 33 -10.91 -22.17 -7.92
C SER A 33 -10.44 -20.86 -7.29
N ASP A 34 -9.14 -20.73 -7.03
CA ASP A 34 -8.54 -19.48 -6.58
C ASP A 34 -8.78 -18.31 -7.55
N ALA A 35 -8.79 -18.58 -8.86
CA ALA A 35 -9.09 -17.58 -9.89
C ALA A 35 -10.53 -17.04 -9.77
N GLU A 36 -11.49 -17.91 -9.42
CA GLU A 36 -12.87 -17.50 -9.16
C GLU A 36 -12.99 -16.70 -7.88
N LEU A 37 -12.30 -17.11 -6.80
CA LEU A 37 -12.25 -16.36 -5.55
C LEU A 37 -11.70 -14.95 -5.77
N VAL A 38 -10.58 -14.82 -6.48
CA VAL A 38 -10.01 -13.52 -6.86
C VAL A 38 -11.00 -12.70 -7.69
N LYS A 39 -11.67 -13.31 -8.68
CA LYS A 39 -12.69 -12.64 -9.50
C LYS A 39 -13.85 -12.12 -8.66
N ILE A 40 -14.30 -12.89 -7.67
CA ILE A 40 -15.36 -12.48 -6.74
C ILE A 40 -14.88 -11.35 -5.84
N GLY A 41 -13.69 -11.48 -5.24
CA GLY A 41 -13.17 -10.46 -4.31
C GLY A 41 -12.96 -9.11 -4.97
N ARG A 42 -12.53 -9.07 -6.24
CA ARG A 42 -12.43 -7.83 -7.03
C ARG A 42 -13.75 -7.04 -7.18
N THR A 43 -14.89 -7.65 -6.88
CA THR A 43 -16.20 -6.96 -6.93
C THR A 43 -16.45 -6.07 -5.71
N ILE A 44 -15.62 -6.16 -4.66
CA ILE A 44 -15.72 -5.37 -3.44
C ILE A 44 -14.33 -4.81 -3.05
N ARG A 45 -14.32 -3.69 -2.33
CA ARG A 45 -13.10 -3.24 -1.65
C ARG A 45 -13.01 -3.88 -0.28
N THR A 46 -11.83 -4.33 0.12
CA THR A 46 -11.56 -4.97 1.41
C THR A 46 -12.15 -4.18 2.59
N GLU A 47 -12.00 -2.85 2.62
CA GLU A 47 -12.55 -2.04 3.74
C GLU A 47 -14.07 -2.15 3.85
N ARG A 48 -14.77 -2.27 2.71
CA ARG A 48 -16.24 -2.34 2.68
C ARG A 48 -16.75 -3.67 3.20
N ILE A 49 -16.08 -4.77 2.89
CA ILE A 49 -16.48 -6.08 3.39
C ILE A 49 -16.18 -6.20 4.88
N LEU A 50 -15.02 -5.73 5.35
CA LEU A 50 -14.65 -5.76 6.77
C LEU A 50 -15.62 -5.00 7.68
N VAL A 51 -16.12 -3.84 7.23
CA VAL A 51 -17.15 -3.09 7.97
C VAL A 51 -18.43 -3.91 8.17
N ASP A 52 -18.87 -4.64 7.13
CA ASP A 52 -20.09 -5.44 7.23
C ASP A 52 -19.86 -6.75 7.97
N THR A 53 -18.75 -7.46 7.73
CA THR A 53 -18.45 -8.73 8.41
C THR A 53 -18.34 -8.54 9.92
N ALA A 54 -17.61 -7.53 10.39
CA ALA A 54 -17.47 -7.27 11.84
C ALA A 54 -18.83 -7.02 12.54
N ARG A 55 -19.73 -6.27 11.90
CA ARG A 55 -21.06 -5.98 12.46
C ARG A 55 -22.02 -7.17 12.34
N ILE A 56 -22.09 -7.77 11.15
CA ILE A 56 -23.01 -8.87 10.85
C ILE A 56 -22.65 -10.10 11.66
N TYR A 57 -21.37 -10.45 11.73
CA TYR A 57 -20.93 -11.61 12.51
C TYR A 57 -21.11 -11.38 14.01
N ALA A 58 -20.90 -10.17 14.53
CA ALA A 58 -21.23 -9.87 15.93
C ALA A 58 -22.73 -10.07 16.22
N THR A 59 -23.60 -9.63 15.31
CA THR A 59 -25.06 -9.79 15.46
C THR A 59 -25.45 -11.27 15.41
N ALA A 60 -24.95 -12.00 14.41
CA ALA A 60 -25.21 -13.42 14.23
C ALA A 60 -24.70 -14.26 15.42
N TRP A 61 -23.50 -13.94 15.91
CA TRP A 61 -22.88 -14.63 17.03
C TRP A 61 -23.61 -14.36 18.36
N SER A 62 -23.99 -13.11 18.63
CA SER A 62 -24.78 -12.77 19.82
C SER A 62 -26.09 -13.53 19.82
N TRP A 63 -26.83 -13.49 18.71
CA TRP A 63 -28.07 -14.24 18.59
C TRP A 63 -27.85 -15.75 18.77
N TRP A 64 -26.82 -16.33 18.14
CA TRP A 64 -26.54 -17.75 18.27
C TRP A 64 -26.29 -18.14 19.74
N LYS A 65 -25.53 -17.34 20.49
CA LYS A 65 -25.26 -17.60 21.91
C LYS A 65 -26.52 -17.59 22.77
N ASP A 66 -27.40 -16.64 22.52
CA ASP A 66 -28.61 -16.42 23.34
C ASP A 66 -29.78 -17.32 22.91
N ALA A 67 -29.79 -17.78 21.66
CA ALA A 67 -30.83 -18.65 21.12
C ALA A 67 -30.84 -20.02 21.82
N SER A 68 -32.03 -20.50 22.13
CA SER A 68 -32.29 -21.86 22.60
C SER A 68 -31.96 -22.90 21.53
N LYS A 69 -31.89 -24.17 21.92
CA LYS A 69 -31.62 -25.28 20.99
C LYS A 69 -32.66 -25.34 19.86
N ASP A 70 -33.92 -25.09 20.17
CA ASP A 70 -35.02 -25.14 19.20
C ASP A 70 -34.94 -23.96 18.22
N GLU A 71 -34.62 -22.75 18.69
CA GLU A 71 -34.39 -21.58 17.83
C GLU A 71 -33.18 -21.78 16.91
N ARG A 72 -32.08 -22.35 17.42
CA ARG A 72 -30.92 -22.71 16.57
C ARG A 72 -31.29 -23.76 15.53
N ALA A 73 -32.16 -24.71 15.87
CA ALA A 73 -32.62 -25.73 14.92
C ALA A 73 -33.49 -25.16 13.79
N MET A 74 -34.06 -23.96 13.96
CA MET A 74 -34.79 -23.24 12.91
C MET A 74 -33.85 -22.60 11.88
N LEU A 75 -32.60 -22.29 12.27
CA LEU A 75 -31.60 -21.71 11.37
C LEU A 75 -30.94 -22.78 10.50
N ARG A 76 -31.58 -23.13 9.38
CA ARG A 76 -31.02 -24.07 8.39
C ARG A 76 -30.09 -23.34 7.42
N GLY A 77 -28.98 -24.00 7.07
CA GLY A 77 -27.96 -23.46 6.17
C GLY A 77 -26.84 -22.65 6.85
N ALA A 78 -26.91 -22.48 8.17
CA ALA A 78 -25.83 -21.96 9.00
C ALA A 78 -25.68 -22.78 10.28
N SER A 79 -24.45 -22.90 10.78
CA SER A 79 -24.14 -23.59 12.04
C SER A 79 -23.18 -22.76 12.87
N GLN A 80 -22.93 -23.20 14.11
CA GLN A 80 -21.93 -22.58 14.97
C GLN A 80 -20.55 -22.60 14.29
N GLU A 81 -20.17 -23.75 13.75
CA GLU A 81 -18.87 -23.98 13.10
C GLU A 81 -18.70 -23.07 11.88
N LEU A 82 -19.76 -22.88 11.08
CA LEU A 82 -19.73 -21.94 9.95
C LEU A 82 -19.56 -20.49 10.41
N LEU A 83 -20.24 -20.09 11.49
CA LEU A 83 -20.09 -18.74 12.07
C LEU A 83 -18.67 -18.52 12.59
N VAL A 84 -18.10 -19.50 13.31
CA VAL A 84 -16.72 -19.45 13.80
C VAL A 84 -15.75 -19.36 12.63
N LEU A 85 -15.93 -20.17 11.58
CA LEU A 85 -15.11 -20.11 10.38
C LEU A 85 -15.17 -18.73 9.72
N ALA A 86 -16.36 -18.18 9.51
CA ALA A 86 -16.55 -16.88 8.89
C ALA A 86 -15.90 -15.73 9.67
N ILE A 87 -16.01 -15.75 11.01
CA ILE A 87 -15.34 -14.76 11.89
C ILE A 87 -13.82 -14.80 11.71
N HIS A 88 -13.23 -16.00 11.69
CA HIS A 88 -11.78 -16.15 11.53
C HIS A 88 -11.29 -15.77 10.13
N GLN A 89 -12.07 -16.02 9.08
CA GLN A 89 -11.72 -15.57 7.73
C GLN A 89 -11.79 -14.04 7.59
N ALA A 90 -12.71 -13.36 8.29
CA ALA A 90 -12.73 -11.90 8.33
C ALA A 90 -11.54 -11.33 9.12
N LEU A 91 -11.18 -11.95 10.24
CA LEU A 91 -10.01 -11.55 11.02
C LEU A 91 -8.71 -11.73 10.22
N GLU A 92 -8.57 -12.82 9.47
CA GLU A 92 -7.40 -13.03 8.62
C GLU A 92 -7.30 -11.97 7.52
N LEU A 93 -8.42 -11.65 6.85
CA LEU A 93 -8.48 -10.59 5.86
C LEU A 93 -8.07 -9.23 6.43
N GLU A 94 -8.51 -8.92 7.64
CA GLU A 94 -8.14 -7.69 8.34
C GLU A 94 -6.63 -7.63 8.66
N ARG A 95 -6.05 -8.74 9.12
CA ARG A 95 -4.60 -8.84 9.38
C ARG A 95 -3.79 -8.69 8.09
N MET A 96 -4.22 -9.32 7.00
CA MET A 96 -3.58 -9.19 5.70
C MET A 96 -3.60 -7.73 5.21
N ARG A 97 -4.72 -7.03 5.40
CA ARG A 97 -4.83 -5.59 5.08
C ARG A 97 -3.88 -4.76 5.95
N ALA A 98 -3.89 -4.96 7.26
CA ALA A 98 -3.02 -4.22 8.19
C ALA A 98 -1.52 -4.44 7.88
N LEU A 99 -1.11 -5.67 7.54
CA LEU A 99 0.25 -5.96 7.12
C LEU A 99 0.65 -5.18 5.87
N ARG A 100 -0.26 -5.07 4.90
CA ARG A 100 0.01 -4.34 3.66
C ARG A 100 0.03 -2.83 3.86
N GLU A 101 -0.90 -2.28 4.64
CA GLU A 101 -0.91 -0.85 4.98
C GLU A 101 0.33 -0.46 5.78
N GLY A 102 0.74 -1.31 6.73
CA GLY A 102 2.01 -1.13 7.47
C GLY A 102 3.24 -1.19 6.56
N ALA A 103 3.28 -2.13 5.60
CA ALA A 103 4.37 -2.22 4.64
C ALA A 103 4.42 -0.99 3.71
N ALA A 104 3.27 -0.50 3.24
CA ALA A 104 3.18 0.70 2.40
C ALA A 104 3.64 1.95 3.17
N ALA A 105 3.21 2.12 4.43
CA ALA A 105 3.64 3.24 5.27
C ALA A 105 5.15 3.20 5.57
N ALA A 106 5.71 2.01 5.80
CA ALA A 106 7.14 1.81 5.99
C ALA A 106 7.93 2.12 4.72
N GLU A 107 7.44 1.70 3.55
CA GLU A 107 8.04 2.01 2.24
C GLU A 107 8.03 3.52 1.98
N GLU A 108 6.92 4.21 2.25
CA GLU A 108 6.81 5.65 2.08
C GLU A 108 7.75 6.42 3.02
N THR A 109 7.84 6.00 4.28
CA THR A 109 8.80 6.57 5.23
C THR A 109 10.25 6.35 4.77
N SER A 110 10.57 5.15 4.27
CA SER A 110 11.91 4.84 3.75
C SER A 110 12.23 5.65 2.50
N ARG A 111 11.25 5.85 1.60
CA ARG A 111 11.39 6.67 0.40
C ARG A 111 11.65 8.12 0.76
N ALA A 112 10.85 8.70 1.64
CA ALA A 112 11.02 10.07 2.11
C ALA A 112 12.39 10.29 2.79
N ALA A 113 12.89 9.29 3.54
CA ALA A 113 14.22 9.36 4.13
C ALA A 113 15.35 9.36 3.08
N LEU A 114 15.23 8.53 2.04
CA LEU A 114 16.20 8.46 0.94
C LEU A 114 16.17 9.71 0.06
N GLU A 115 14.99 10.25 -0.23
CA GLU A 115 14.83 11.52 -0.95
C GLU A 115 15.50 12.66 -0.19
N LYS A 116 15.26 12.76 1.12
CA LYS A 116 15.92 13.75 1.97
C LYS A 116 17.45 13.58 2.02
N GLU A 117 17.94 12.33 2.03
CA GLU A 117 19.38 12.05 1.96
C GLU A 117 19.98 12.54 0.62
N ALA A 118 19.27 12.32 -0.49
CA ALA A 118 19.69 12.77 -1.82
C ALA A 118 19.68 14.30 -1.94
N GLU A 119 18.63 14.97 -1.45
CA GLU A 119 18.57 16.44 -1.40
C GLU A 119 19.75 17.04 -0.62
N LEU A 120 20.07 16.47 0.55
CA LEU A 120 21.21 16.91 1.36
C LEU A 120 22.56 16.67 0.65
N ALA A 121 22.71 15.54 -0.05
CA ALA A 121 23.91 15.25 -0.81
C ALA A 121 24.11 16.25 -1.97
N VAL A 122 23.04 16.58 -2.71
CA VAL A 122 23.08 17.57 -3.79
C VAL A 122 23.39 18.96 -3.25
N ALA A 123 22.72 19.40 -2.18
CA ALA A 123 22.96 20.70 -1.57
C ALA A 123 24.41 20.84 -1.05
N THR A 124 24.92 19.81 -0.41
CA THR A 124 26.32 19.76 0.06
C THR A 124 27.30 19.76 -1.13
N GLY A 125 26.99 18.98 -2.18
CA GLY A 125 27.80 18.90 -3.39
C GLY A 125 27.89 20.24 -4.12
N LEU A 126 26.78 20.97 -4.26
CA LEU A 126 26.74 22.31 -4.86
C LEU A 126 27.61 23.28 -4.07
N ALA A 127 27.43 23.34 -2.74
CA ALA A 127 28.22 24.22 -1.88
C ALA A 127 29.72 23.92 -1.98
N LEU A 128 30.10 22.64 -1.97
CA LEU A 128 31.50 22.23 -2.12
C LEU A 128 32.07 22.56 -3.50
N ARG A 129 31.29 22.38 -4.57
CA ARG A 129 31.71 22.70 -5.93
C ARG A 129 31.98 24.19 -6.08
N ASP A 130 31.08 25.03 -5.60
CA ASP A 130 31.19 26.48 -5.73
C ASP A 130 32.36 27.00 -4.87
N GLN A 131 32.51 26.49 -3.64
CA GLN A 131 33.66 26.79 -2.79
C GLN A 131 34.99 26.38 -3.45
N ALA A 132 35.05 25.18 -4.04
CA ALA A 132 36.26 24.69 -4.69
C ALA A 132 36.61 25.53 -5.93
N TYR A 133 35.60 25.90 -6.73
CA TYR A 133 35.80 26.79 -7.87
C TYR A 133 36.43 28.11 -7.46
N ASP A 134 35.86 28.80 -6.47
CA ASP A 134 36.36 30.10 -6.02
C ASP A 134 37.77 29.98 -5.42
N ALA A 135 37.98 29.01 -4.52
CA ALA A 135 39.27 28.81 -3.86
C ALA A 135 40.38 28.44 -4.85
N MET A 136 40.11 27.53 -5.80
CA MET A 136 41.09 27.12 -6.81
C MET A 136 41.37 28.24 -7.82
N ARG A 137 40.35 29.03 -8.19
CA ARG A 137 40.51 30.21 -9.05
C ARG A 137 41.37 31.28 -8.38
N ASP A 138 41.21 31.48 -7.07
CA ASP A 138 42.03 32.41 -6.29
C ASP A 138 43.46 31.90 -6.14
N ALA A 139 43.64 30.59 -5.89
CA ALA A 139 44.94 29.95 -5.84
C ALA A 139 45.70 30.01 -7.18
N ALA A 140 45.00 29.95 -8.31
CA ALA A 140 45.58 30.19 -9.63
C ALA A 140 46.15 31.62 -9.77
N GLY A 141 45.53 32.62 -9.11
CA GLY A 141 45.83 34.04 -9.30
C GLY A 141 45.83 34.43 -10.77
N GLN A 142 46.78 35.23 -11.26
CA GLN A 142 46.74 35.74 -12.64
C GLN A 142 47.18 34.74 -13.72
N ASP A 143 47.43 33.48 -13.37
CA ASP A 143 47.77 32.45 -14.34
C ASP A 143 46.54 32.05 -15.18
N VAL A 144 46.54 32.44 -16.45
CA VAL A 144 45.44 32.21 -17.38
C VAL A 144 45.22 30.71 -17.61
N LYS A 145 46.28 29.90 -17.63
CA LYS A 145 46.19 28.46 -17.87
C LYS A 145 45.46 27.79 -16.72
N HIS A 146 45.93 28.01 -15.49
CA HIS A 146 45.31 27.42 -14.29
C HIS A 146 43.86 27.92 -14.08
N ARG A 147 43.58 29.19 -14.35
CA ARG A 147 42.19 29.70 -14.30
C ARG A 147 41.27 29.01 -15.31
N THR A 148 41.78 28.73 -16.51
CA THR A 148 41.01 28.05 -17.57
C THR A 148 40.75 26.59 -17.19
N GLU A 149 41.74 25.90 -16.61
CA GLU A 149 41.59 24.52 -16.11
C GLU A 149 40.44 24.41 -15.09
N VAL A 150 40.38 25.32 -14.09
CA VAL A 150 39.31 25.36 -13.09
C VAL A 150 37.95 25.68 -13.71
N ALA A 151 37.90 26.67 -14.61
CA ALA A 151 36.65 27.06 -15.29
C ALA A 151 36.07 25.95 -16.18
N MET A 152 36.93 25.12 -16.78
CA MET A 152 36.49 23.93 -17.51
C MET A 152 36.05 22.81 -16.57
N ALA A 153 36.77 22.62 -15.46
CA ALA A 153 36.50 21.53 -14.52
C ALA A 153 35.20 21.68 -13.74
N VAL A 154 34.80 22.91 -13.37
CA VAL A 154 33.58 23.14 -12.58
C VAL A 154 32.31 22.68 -13.30
N GLY A 155 32.27 22.77 -14.63
CA GLY A 155 31.15 22.32 -15.46
C GLY A 155 29.81 22.98 -15.09
N THR A 156 28.71 22.27 -15.35
CA THR A 156 27.34 22.67 -14.96
C THR A 156 26.84 21.80 -13.79
N ALA A 157 25.74 22.19 -13.14
CA ALA A 157 25.01 21.33 -12.20
C ALA A 157 23.50 21.36 -12.49
N GLU A 158 23.16 21.11 -13.74
CA GLU A 158 21.76 21.05 -14.19
C GLU A 158 21.07 19.76 -13.72
N ASN A 159 21.85 18.74 -13.37
CA ASN A 159 21.40 17.49 -12.78
C ASN A 159 22.50 16.88 -11.90
N GLU A 160 22.16 15.81 -11.18
CA GLU A 160 23.02 15.13 -10.21
C GLU A 160 24.30 14.57 -10.85
N GLU A 161 24.22 14.07 -12.08
CA GLU A 161 25.37 13.53 -12.80
C GLU A 161 26.33 14.64 -13.23
N ALA A 162 25.81 15.76 -13.74
CA ALA A 162 26.61 16.93 -14.09
C ALA A 162 27.33 17.51 -12.84
N LEU A 163 26.63 17.59 -11.71
CA LEU A 163 27.22 18.01 -10.43
C LEU A 163 28.35 17.07 -9.98
N ALA A 164 28.12 15.75 -10.01
CA ALA A 164 29.13 14.76 -9.64
C ALA A 164 30.37 14.84 -10.55
N LEU A 165 30.18 14.99 -11.86
CA LEU A 165 31.28 15.14 -12.81
C LEU A 165 32.10 16.42 -12.58
N GLY A 166 31.44 17.53 -12.22
CA GLY A 166 32.12 18.78 -11.87
C GLY A 166 32.98 18.65 -10.61
N LEU A 167 32.45 17.99 -9.58
CA LEU A 167 33.19 17.70 -8.34
C LEU A 167 34.41 16.78 -8.59
N GLU A 168 34.24 15.70 -9.37
CA GLU A 168 35.35 14.80 -9.76
C GLU A 168 36.42 15.52 -10.59
N SER A 169 36.00 16.41 -11.49
CA SER A 169 36.92 17.15 -12.35
C SER A 169 37.71 18.19 -11.56
N LEU A 170 37.08 18.92 -10.63
CA LEU A 170 37.78 19.83 -9.72
C LEU A 170 38.75 19.08 -8.80
N ALA A 171 38.35 17.93 -8.27
CA ALA A 171 39.24 17.07 -7.47
C ALA A 171 40.48 16.64 -8.26
N ARG A 172 40.30 16.25 -9.53
CA ARG A 172 41.41 15.86 -10.43
C ARG A 172 42.36 17.03 -10.70
N VAL A 173 41.84 18.21 -11.03
CA VAL A 173 42.67 19.41 -11.23
C VAL A 173 43.46 19.75 -9.97
N LEU A 174 42.84 19.66 -8.80
CA LEU A 174 43.53 19.90 -7.53
C LEU A 174 44.64 18.87 -7.28
N ASP A 175 44.38 17.59 -7.54
CA ASP A 175 45.39 16.53 -7.43
C ASP A 175 46.59 16.76 -8.36
N ASP A 176 46.33 17.19 -9.60
CA ASP A 176 47.39 17.51 -10.57
C ASP A 176 48.23 18.70 -10.08
N TRP A 177 47.59 19.72 -9.50
CA TRP A 177 48.28 20.89 -8.94
C TRP A 177 49.08 20.58 -7.68
N LEU A 178 48.76 19.48 -6.97
CA LEU A 178 49.45 19.00 -5.78
C LEU A 178 50.65 18.09 -6.07
N GLN A 179 50.85 17.65 -7.32
CA GLN A 179 51.98 16.78 -7.68
C GLN A 179 53.37 17.44 -7.53
N PRO A 180 53.58 18.73 -7.88
CA PRO A 180 54.82 19.44 -7.57
C PRO A 180 55.02 19.51 -6.05
N LYS A 181 56.27 19.39 -5.55
CA LYS A 181 56.51 19.40 -4.10
C LYS A 181 56.06 20.73 -3.47
N LYS A 182 55.49 20.63 -2.26
CA LYS A 182 55.00 21.78 -1.49
C LYS A 182 56.07 22.87 -1.36
N GLY A 183 55.70 24.11 -1.71
CA GLY A 183 56.57 25.28 -1.57
C GLY A 183 57.58 25.50 -2.69
N GLU A 184 57.68 24.61 -3.68
CA GLU A 184 58.60 24.78 -4.82
C GLU A 184 58.07 25.74 -5.90
N SER A 185 56.79 26.10 -5.85
CA SER A 185 56.16 27.03 -6.79
C SER A 185 55.21 28.02 -6.09
N ALA A 186 54.99 29.18 -6.70
CA ALA A 186 54.03 30.17 -6.21
C ALA A 186 52.59 29.61 -6.16
N LEU A 187 52.26 28.64 -7.00
CA LEU A 187 51.00 27.89 -6.91
C LEU A 187 50.98 27.03 -5.64
N GLY A 188 52.00 26.21 -5.39
CA GLY A 188 52.07 25.34 -4.21
C GLY A 188 52.00 26.09 -2.87
N VAL A 189 52.58 27.29 -2.79
CA VAL A 189 52.44 28.18 -1.62
C VAL A 189 50.98 28.63 -1.44
N ARG A 190 50.30 29.04 -2.52
CA ARG A 190 48.90 29.49 -2.48
C ARG A 190 47.92 28.35 -2.15
N LEU A 191 48.16 27.14 -2.66
CA LEU A 191 47.37 25.96 -2.28
C LEU A 191 47.48 25.67 -0.79
N THR A 192 48.70 25.77 -0.25
CA THR A 192 48.93 25.58 1.20
C THR A 192 48.23 26.66 2.03
N LEU A 193 48.30 27.93 1.61
CA LEU A 193 47.61 29.04 2.30
C LEU A 193 46.09 28.90 2.28
N ALA A 194 45.54 28.36 1.18
CA ALA A 194 44.10 28.16 1.01
C ALA A 194 43.58 26.84 1.60
N ASN A 195 44.43 26.02 2.23
CA ASN A 195 44.12 24.66 2.66
C ASN A 195 43.53 23.78 1.53
N LEU A 196 44.00 24.01 0.29
CA LEU A 196 43.68 23.18 -0.86
C LEU A 196 44.67 22.02 -0.89
N ASP A 197 44.38 20.99 -0.12
CA ASP A 197 45.24 19.83 0.06
C ASP A 197 44.61 18.53 -0.46
N LYS A 198 45.30 17.42 -0.23
CA LYS A 198 44.86 16.10 -0.68
C LYS A 198 43.56 15.67 0.03
N ASP A 199 43.34 16.09 1.27
CA ASP A 199 42.12 15.77 2.01
C ASP A 199 40.93 16.53 1.41
N TYR A 200 41.12 17.77 0.99
CA TYR A 200 40.10 18.52 0.26
C TYR A 200 39.77 17.91 -1.11
N ALA A 201 40.78 17.48 -1.88
CA ALA A 201 40.55 16.75 -3.14
C ALA A 201 39.77 15.43 -2.94
N ASN A 202 40.09 14.70 -1.86
CA ASN A 202 39.36 13.49 -1.48
C ASN A 202 37.92 13.81 -1.06
N ALA A 203 37.68 14.93 -0.35
CA ALA A 203 36.35 15.37 0.05
C ALA A 203 35.46 15.70 -1.17
N LEU A 204 36.01 16.33 -2.21
CA LEU A 204 35.30 16.59 -3.47
C LEU A 204 34.91 15.28 -4.19
N SER A 205 35.85 14.33 -4.28
CA SER A 205 35.59 13.00 -4.87
C SER A 205 34.55 12.21 -4.08
N ALA A 206 34.61 12.27 -2.74
CA ALA A 206 33.63 11.63 -1.86
C ALA A 206 32.23 12.25 -2.01
N ALA A 207 32.14 13.58 -2.15
CA ALA A 207 30.88 14.27 -2.40
C ALA A 207 30.27 13.86 -3.75
N ALA A 208 31.07 13.75 -4.81
CA ALA A 208 30.61 13.26 -6.11
C ALA A 208 30.04 11.85 -6.04
N LEU A 209 30.75 10.92 -5.40
CA LEU A 209 30.29 9.55 -5.18
C LEU A 209 28.98 9.54 -4.37
N ARG A 210 28.88 10.39 -3.34
CA ARG A 210 27.68 10.49 -2.52
C ARG A 210 26.47 10.93 -3.35
N VAL A 211 26.61 11.99 -4.16
CA VAL A 211 25.54 12.47 -5.05
C VAL A 211 25.04 11.35 -5.97
N ARG A 212 25.94 10.62 -6.66
CA ARG A 212 25.55 9.50 -7.53
C ARG A 212 24.87 8.36 -6.77
N THR A 213 25.43 7.97 -5.63
CA THR A 213 24.92 6.81 -4.87
C THR A 213 23.55 7.10 -4.25
N THR A 214 23.30 8.32 -3.76
CA THR A 214 21.98 8.69 -3.23
C THR A 214 20.94 8.82 -4.34
N ALA A 215 21.30 9.37 -5.50
CA ALA A 215 20.40 9.44 -6.66
C ALA A 215 20.00 8.05 -7.16
N ALA A 216 20.96 7.12 -7.26
CA ALA A 216 20.68 5.74 -7.67
C ALA A 216 19.77 4.99 -6.69
N LYS A 217 19.94 5.19 -5.37
CA LYS A 217 19.11 4.55 -4.34
C LYS A 217 17.63 4.95 -4.43
N VAL A 218 17.34 6.22 -4.73
CA VAL A 218 15.97 6.70 -4.92
C VAL A 218 15.32 6.02 -6.14
N GLY A 219 16.08 5.83 -7.23
CA GLY A 219 15.59 5.18 -8.45
C GLY A 219 15.39 3.65 -8.36
N SER A 220 15.94 2.97 -7.34
CA SER A 220 15.96 1.50 -7.25
C SER A 220 15.00 0.90 -6.22
N ILE A 221 14.01 1.64 -5.74
CA ILE A 221 13.08 1.15 -4.71
C ILE A 221 12.10 0.13 -5.32
N ALA A 222 12.23 -1.13 -4.93
CA ALA A 222 11.26 -2.17 -5.26
C ALA A 222 10.17 -2.30 -4.17
N PRO A 223 8.91 -2.58 -4.53
CA PRO A 223 7.84 -2.77 -3.56
C PRO A 223 8.09 -4.04 -2.74
N ASN A 224 8.10 -3.90 -1.41
CA ASN A 224 8.43 -4.98 -0.48
C ASN A 224 7.19 -5.55 0.26
N SER A 225 6.05 -5.70 -0.43
CA SER A 225 4.84 -6.24 0.21
C SER A 225 4.84 -7.76 0.21
N LYS A 226 4.91 -8.40 1.39
CA LYS A 226 4.75 -9.85 1.57
C LYS A 226 3.35 -10.37 1.21
N VAL A 227 2.33 -9.50 1.22
CA VAL A 227 0.94 -9.80 0.84
C VAL A 227 0.64 -9.08 -0.46
N THR A 228 0.32 -9.83 -1.52
CA THR A 228 0.01 -9.25 -2.83
C THR A 228 -1.44 -8.77 -2.91
N GLN A 229 -1.79 -8.02 -3.96
CA GLN A 229 -3.20 -7.71 -4.24
C GLN A 229 -3.99 -8.97 -4.58
N GLY A 230 -3.37 -9.96 -5.24
CA GLY A 230 -4.03 -11.23 -5.53
C GLY A 230 -4.43 -11.98 -4.26
N ASP A 231 -3.59 -11.95 -3.23
CA ASP A 231 -3.88 -12.59 -1.94
C ASP A 231 -5.07 -11.91 -1.23
N LEU A 232 -5.11 -10.57 -1.24
CA LEU A 232 -6.26 -9.81 -0.71
C LEU A 232 -7.54 -10.07 -1.50
N ASP A 233 -7.48 -10.01 -2.83
CA ASP A 233 -8.64 -10.28 -3.69
C ASP A 233 -9.18 -11.70 -3.45
N ARG A 234 -8.30 -12.70 -3.25
CA ARG A 234 -8.72 -14.07 -2.93
C ARG A 234 -9.44 -14.13 -1.57
N ALA A 235 -8.85 -13.52 -0.54
CA ALA A 235 -9.42 -13.48 0.81
C ALA A 235 -10.74 -12.70 0.88
N ASP A 236 -10.87 -11.62 0.10
CA ASP A 236 -12.13 -10.91 -0.12
C ASP A 236 -13.18 -11.85 -0.73
N GLY A 237 -12.81 -12.64 -1.74
CA GLY A 237 -13.68 -13.64 -2.36
C GLY A 237 -14.24 -14.65 -1.38
N ILE A 238 -13.40 -15.22 -0.52
CA ILE A 238 -13.80 -16.16 0.54
C ILE A 238 -14.81 -15.48 1.49
N ASN A 239 -14.51 -14.26 1.92
CA ASN A 239 -15.39 -13.51 2.83
C ASN A 239 -16.74 -13.16 2.17
N VAL A 240 -16.77 -12.86 0.87
CA VAL A 240 -18.03 -12.63 0.13
C VAL A 240 -18.90 -13.88 0.13
N LEU A 241 -18.31 -15.06 -0.11
CA LEU A 241 -19.04 -16.33 -0.13
C LEU A 241 -19.65 -16.66 1.24
N LEU A 242 -18.82 -16.61 2.29
CA LEU A 242 -19.24 -16.91 3.67
C LEU A 242 -20.31 -15.94 4.15
N LEU A 243 -20.08 -14.64 3.96
CA LEU A 243 -21.05 -13.61 4.32
C LEU A 243 -22.37 -13.79 3.57
N GLY A 244 -22.31 -14.08 2.26
CA GLY A 244 -23.50 -14.33 1.45
C GLY A 244 -24.29 -15.55 1.88
N GLN A 245 -23.62 -16.64 2.27
CA GLN A 245 -24.27 -17.84 2.79
C GLN A 245 -24.99 -17.55 4.11
N LEU A 246 -24.34 -16.86 5.04
CA LEU A 246 -24.92 -16.51 6.33
C LEU A 246 -26.13 -15.58 6.17
N ILE A 247 -26.06 -14.56 5.31
CA ILE A 247 -27.19 -13.67 5.04
C ILE A 247 -28.40 -14.47 4.52
N ARG A 248 -28.19 -15.35 3.54
CA ARG A 248 -29.28 -16.17 2.97
C ARG A 248 -29.90 -17.11 4.00
N ALA A 249 -29.08 -17.75 4.85
CA ALA A 249 -29.57 -18.63 5.90
C ALA A 249 -30.42 -17.88 6.94
N PHE A 250 -29.92 -16.74 7.44
CA PHE A 250 -30.65 -15.93 8.42
C PHE A 250 -31.92 -15.31 7.83
N ASP A 251 -31.88 -14.79 6.60
CA ASP A 251 -33.09 -14.27 5.93
C ASP A 251 -34.13 -15.37 5.69
N GLY A 252 -33.69 -16.57 5.27
CA GLY A 252 -34.57 -17.72 5.09
C GLY A 252 -35.25 -18.14 6.39
N ALA A 253 -34.49 -18.24 7.48
CA ALA A 253 -35.01 -18.58 8.79
C ALA A 253 -35.95 -17.48 9.34
N HIS A 254 -35.62 -16.20 9.15
CA HIS A 254 -36.45 -15.08 9.57
C HIS A 254 -37.82 -15.07 8.86
N ASN A 255 -37.86 -15.42 7.58
CA ASN A 255 -39.13 -15.46 6.83
C ASN A 255 -40.12 -16.50 7.36
N ILE A 256 -39.62 -17.53 8.06
CA ILE A 256 -40.44 -18.56 8.72
C ILE A 256 -40.69 -18.20 10.19
N HIS A 257 -39.64 -17.71 10.86
CA HIS A 257 -39.63 -17.40 12.29
C HIS A 257 -39.04 -15.99 12.52
N PRO A 258 -39.89 -14.96 12.67
CA PRO A 258 -39.44 -13.56 12.80
C PRO A 258 -38.52 -13.25 13.98
N ALA A 259 -38.39 -14.17 14.94
CA ALA A 259 -37.46 -14.08 16.07
C ALA A 259 -35.97 -14.24 15.65
N VAL A 260 -35.70 -14.86 14.50
CA VAL A 260 -34.35 -14.89 13.93
C VAL A 260 -34.05 -13.52 13.30
N PRO A 261 -32.93 -12.85 13.56
CA PRO A 261 -32.66 -11.53 13.01
C PRO A 261 -32.35 -11.56 11.51
N ARG A 262 -32.67 -10.47 10.80
CA ARG A 262 -32.17 -10.26 9.43
C ARG A 262 -30.76 -9.70 9.45
N LEU A 263 -29.87 -10.30 8.68
CA LEU A 263 -28.49 -9.83 8.52
C LEU A 263 -28.40 -8.93 7.30
N VAL A 264 -28.61 -7.62 7.48
CA VAL A 264 -28.65 -6.67 6.35
C VAL A 264 -27.28 -6.00 6.16
N PRO A 265 -26.61 -6.16 5.01
CA PRO A 265 -25.38 -5.43 4.66
C PRO A 265 -25.64 -3.96 4.40
N ILE A 266 -24.69 -3.11 4.81
CA ILE A 266 -24.74 -1.66 4.59
C ILE A 266 -23.76 -1.28 3.49
N SER A 267 -22.48 -1.62 3.67
CA SER A 267 -21.37 -1.27 2.77
C SER A 267 -21.30 -2.19 1.54
N ALA A 268 -21.70 -3.45 1.68
CA ALA A 268 -21.74 -4.48 0.65
C ALA A 268 -23.15 -4.68 0.06
N ARG A 269 -24.10 -3.76 0.35
CA ARG A 269 -25.52 -3.88 -0.04
C ARG A 269 -25.73 -4.19 -1.53
N ARG A 270 -24.94 -3.57 -2.42
CA ARG A 270 -25.06 -3.76 -3.88
C ARG A 270 -24.72 -5.18 -4.35
N LEU A 271 -23.90 -5.91 -3.60
CA LEU A 271 -23.51 -7.29 -3.93
C LEU A 271 -24.62 -8.28 -3.57
N PHE A 272 -25.26 -8.06 -2.42
CA PHE A 272 -26.25 -8.99 -1.87
C PHE A 272 -27.70 -8.64 -2.25
N ASN A 273 -27.97 -7.41 -2.74
CA ASN A 273 -29.31 -6.98 -3.17
C ASN A 273 -29.62 -7.18 -4.67
N ARG A 274 -28.78 -7.88 -5.45
CA ARG A 274 -29.14 -8.26 -6.82
C ARG A 274 -30.21 -9.35 -6.79
N ARG A 275 -31.49 -8.96 -6.67
CA ARG A 275 -32.60 -9.82 -7.10
C ARG A 275 -32.34 -10.19 -8.57
N LYS A 276 -32.30 -11.50 -8.88
CA LYS A 276 -32.42 -11.98 -10.27
C LYS A 276 -33.67 -11.31 -10.86
N ARG A 277 -33.51 -10.46 -11.86
CA ARG A 277 -34.60 -10.14 -12.77
C ARG A 277 -34.93 -11.48 -13.44
N ILE A 278 -36.10 -12.03 -13.16
CA ILE A 278 -36.60 -13.19 -13.91
C ILE A 278 -36.87 -12.65 -15.31
N GLU A 279 -36.04 -13.06 -16.27
CA GLU A 279 -36.34 -12.88 -17.68
C GLU A 279 -37.51 -13.82 -18.01
N GLY A 280 -38.66 -13.23 -18.35
CA GLY A 280 -39.84 -13.97 -18.81
C GLY A 280 -41.03 -13.96 -17.85
N GLU A 281 -41.63 -12.80 -17.62
CA GLU A 281 -43.08 -12.73 -17.39
C GLU A 281 -43.70 -12.03 -18.61
N PRO A 282 -44.65 -12.68 -19.33
CA PRO A 282 -45.33 -12.05 -20.45
C PRO A 282 -46.22 -10.92 -19.94
N GLU A 283 -46.21 -9.79 -20.65
CA GLU A 283 -47.19 -8.72 -20.48
C GLU A 283 -48.59 -9.34 -20.63
N SER A 284 -49.32 -9.44 -19.53
CA SER A 284 -50.75 -9.70 -19.58
C SER A 284 -51.41 -8.46 -20.17
N GLU A 285 -51.73 -8.50 -21.46
CA GLU A 285 -52.65 -7.56 -22.10
C GLU A 285 -53.97 -7.58 -21.32
N ILE A 286 -54.22 -6.50 -20.59
CA ILE A 286 -55.54 -6.17 -20.07
C ILE A 286 -56.38 -5.79 -21.29
N SER A 287 -57.16 -6.73 -21.80
CA SER A 287 -58.23 -6.47 -22.76
C SER A 287 -59.46 -5.98 -21.98
N PRO A 288 -59.94 -4.73 -22.17
CA PRO A 288 -61.21 -4.31 -21.61
C PRO A 288 -62.35 -4.90 -22.45
N GLY A 289 -63.11 -5.82 -21.86
CA GLY A 289 -64.32 -6.37 -22.47
C GLY A 289 -65.39 -5.29 -22.76
N PRO A 290 -66.26 -5.50 -23.75
CA PRO A 290 -67.17 -4.47 -24.23
C PRO A 290 -68.33 -4.25 -23.26
N ILE A 291 -68.67 -2.97 -23.11
CA ILE A 291 -69.84 -2.44 -22.39
C ILE A 291 -71.12 -2.99 -23.03
N THR A 292 -71.93 -3.70 -22.25
CA THR A 292 -73.31 -4.05 -22.61
C THR A 292 -74.27 -3.06 -21.97
N GLY A 293 -75.17 -2.48 -22.79
CA GLY A 293 -76.36 -1.78 -22.32
C GLY A 293 -76.81 -0.64 -23.22
N GLY A 294 -77.92 -0.83 -23.95
CA GLY A 294 -78.63 0.27 -24.61
C GLY A 294 -79.60 -0.12 -25.74
N GLU A 295 -80.76 -0.65 -25.36
CA GLU A 295 -82.10 -0.43 -25.93
C GLU A 295 -82.35 -0.44 -27.46
N SER A 296 -83.20 -1.37 -27.90
CA SER A 296 -84.50 -1.12 -28.56
C SER A 296 -85.38 -2.37 -28.47
#